data_AF-A0A6N4UV27-F1
#
_entry.id   AF-A0A6N4UV27-F1
#
_cell.length_a   1.000
_cell.length_b   1.000
_cell.length_c   1.000
_cell.angle_alpha   90.00
_cell.angle_beta   90.00
_cell.angle_gamma   90.00
#
_symmetry.space_group_name_H-M   'P 1'
#
loop_
_entity.id
_entity.type
_entity.pdbx_description
1 polymer ?
#
loop_
_entity_poly.entity_id
_entity_poly.type
_entity_poly.pdbx_seq_one_letter_code
_entity_poly.pdbx_strand_id
1 'polypeptide(L)'
;MSATDLLGQAQRVLRAPGAAEGLSSRVAAFLARQALEEIIDQRCSALNADAPWASSRSKLVVLKSLDTAEAADRAALAWNRLSVACHVHAFEMQPSTAEVEYLCEVVASLIPAKSF
;
A
#
# COMPACT_ATOMS: atom_id res chain seq x y z
N MET A 1 2.40 -12.97 -6.65
CA MET A 1 3.52 -12.00 -6.62
C MET A 1 3.70 -11.57 -5.19
N SER A 2 4.93 -11.45 -4.70
CA SER A 2 5.17 -10.97 -3.34
C SER A 2 4.88 -9.47 -3.22
N ALA A 3 4.68 -8.97 -2.00
CA ALA A 3 4.56 -7.53 -1.74
C ALA A 3 5.76 -6.74 -2.31
N THR A 4 6.97 -7.28 -2.19
CA THR A 4 8.20 -6.69 -2.73
C THR A 4 8.17 -6.60 -4.25
N ASP A 5 7.67 -7.64 -4.94
CA ASP A 5 7.57 -7.64 -6.41
C ASP A 5 6.58 -6.56 -6.89
N LEU A 6 5.43 -6.47 -6.22
CA LEU A 6 4.38 -5.47 -6.52
C LEU A 6 4.91 -4.05 -6.31
N LEU A 7 5.59 -3.81 -5.20
CA LEU A 7 6.16 -2.50 -4.89
C LEU A 7 7.29 -2.11 -5.85
N GLY A 8 8.16 -3.05 -6.21
CA GLY A 8 9.18 -2.84 -7.23
C GLY A 8 8.58 -2.56 -8.61
N GLN A 9 7.39 -3.12 -8.91
CA GLN A 9 6.67 -2.78 -10.14
C GLN A 9 6.06 -1.38 -10.09
N ALA A 10 5.48 -0.97 -8.96
CA ALA A 10 4.96 0.37 -8.77
C ALA A 10 6.05 1.43 -9.03
N GLN A 11 7.24 1.23 -8.45
CA GLN A 11 8.38 2.13 -8.64
C GLN A 11 8.88 2.17 -10.09
N ARG A 12 8.89 1.03 -10.79
CA ARG A 12 9.24 0.99 -12.22
C ARG A 12 8.25 1.77 -13.08
N VAL A 13 6.95 1.70 -12.77
CA VAL A 13 5.91 2.46 -13.49
C VAL A 13 6.07 3.96 -13.28
N LEU A 14 6.38 4.40 -12.05
CA LEU A 14 6.61 5.83 -11.75
C LEU A 14 7.84 6.39 -12.48
N ARG A 15 8.90 5.59 -12.61
CA ARG A 15 10.19 6.00 -13.21
C ARG A 15 10.26 5.78 -14.72
N ALA A 16 9.22 5.25 -15.35
CA ALA A 16 9.24 4.93 -16.78
C ALA A 16 9.32 6.22 -17.63
N PRO A 17 10.25 6.31 -18.61
CA PRO A 17 10.32 7.44 -19.53
C PRO A 17 9.00 7.59 -20.30
N GLY A 18 8.47 8.81 -20.38
CA GLY A 18 7.20 9.07 -21.09
C GLY A 18 5.95 8.60 -20.35
N ALA A 19 6.07 8.27 -19.05
CA ALA A 19 4.93 8.12 -18.16
C ALA A 19 4.03 9.36 -18.26
N ALA A 20 2.85 9.23 -18.87
CA ALA A 20 1.82 10.26 -18.80
C ALA A 20 1.49 10.45 -17.32
N GLU A 21 1.88 11.59 -16.74
CA GLU A 21 2.05 11.80 -15.31
C GLU A 21 0.86 11.34 -14.46
N GLY A 22 -0.36 11.42 -14.98
CA GLY A 22 -1.58 10.96 -14.30
C GLY A 22 -1.88 9.45 -14.38
N LEU A 23 -1.70 8.81 -15.54
CA LEU A 23 -2.06 7.39 -15.71
C LEU A 23 -1.04 6.48 -15.02
N SER A 24 0.25 6.78 -15.16
CA SER A 24 1.31 6.02 -14.51
C SER A 24 1.23 6.11 -12.99
N SER A 25 0.91 7.29 -12.44
CA SER A 25 0.74 7.48 -11.00
C SER A 25 -0.40 6.64 -10.43
N ARG A 26 -1.54 6.54 -11.14
CA ARG A 26 -2.64 5.66 -10.70
C ARG A 26 -2.29 4.18 -10.77
N VAL A 27 -1.64 3.74 -11.86
CA VAL A 27 -1.21 2.34 -11.98
C VAL A 27 -0.23 1.98 -10.88
N ALA A 28 0.72 2.87 -10.58
CA ALA A 28 1.64 2.69 -9.47
C ALA A 28 0.93 2.68 -8.11
N ALA A 29 -0.03 3.58 -7.88
CA ALA A 29 -0.82 3.59 -6.64
C ALA A 29 -1.61 2.28 -6.46
N PHE A 30 -2.17 1.74 -7.55
CA PHE A 30 -2.87 0.45 -7.52
C PHE A 30 -1.94 -0.70 -7.13
N LEU A 31 -0.75 -0.77 -7.74
CA LEU A 31 0.27 -1.78 -7.42
C LEU A 31 0.78 -1.66 -5.97
N ALA A 32 1.04 -0.44 -5.51
CA ALA A 32 1.43 -0.18 -4.13
C ALA A 32 0.33 -0.56 -3.13
N ARG A 33 -0.96 -0.35 -3.49
CA ARG A 33 -2.10 -0.78 -2.67
C ARG A 33 -2.15 -2.30 -2.54
N GLN A 34 -1.96 -3.03 -3.64
CA GLN A 34 -1.88 -4.50 -3.60
C GLN A 34 -0.72 -5.00 -2.74
N ALA A 35 0.46 -4.37 -2.85
CA ALA A 35 1.61 -4.69 -2.00
C ALA A 35 1.29 -4.48 -0.51
N LEU A 36 0.60 -3.39 -0.18
CA LEU A 36 0.17 -3.10 1.19
C LEU A 36 -0.85 -4.11 1.72
N GLU A 37 -1.81 -4.54 0.90
CA GLU A 37 -2.81 -5.54 1.32
C GLU A 37 -2.16 -6.89 1.64
N GLU A 38 -1.17 -7.30 0.84
CA GLU A 38 -0.34 -8.47 1.12
C GLU A 38 0.47 -8.32 2.42
N ILE A 39 1.04 -7.14 2.68
CA ILE A 39 1.75 -6.85 3.95
C ILE A 39 0.79 -6.91 5.14
N ILE A 40 -0.41 -6.36 5.02
CA ILE A 40 -1.44 -6.42 6.07
C ILE A 40 -1.76 -7.88 6.41
N ASP A 41 -1.91 -8.74 5.40
CA ASP A 41 -2.19 -10.16 5.59
C ASP A 41 -1.04 -10.88 6.30
N GLN A 42 0.20 -10.65 5.86
CA GLN A 42 1.40 -11.19 6.50
C GLN A 42 1.52 -10.75 7.96
N ARG A 43 1.19 -9.50 8.25
CA ARG A 43 1.23 -8.92 9.59
C ARG A 43 0.14 -9.48 10.50
N CYS A 44 -1.08 -9.64 10.01
CA CYS A 44 -2.14 -10.33 10.75
C CYS A 44 -1.74 -11.78 11.08
N SER A 45 -1.11 -12.48 10.13
CA SER A 45 -0.61 -13.84 10.35
C SER A 45 0.49 -13.90 11.40
N ALA A 46 1.46 -12.98 11.35
CA ALA A 46 2.53 -12.88 12.37
C ALA A 46 1.99 -12.61 13.78
N LEU A 47 0.80 -12.03 13.90
CA LEU A 47 0.11 -11.75 15.16
C LEU A 47 -0.86 -12.87 15.57
N ASN A 48 -0.89 -14.01 14.85
CA ASN A 48 -1.86 -15.09 15.02
C ASN A 48 -3.33 -14.63 14.94
N ALA A 49 -3.59 -13.60 14.13
CA ALA A 49 -4.89 -12.98 13.96
C ALA A 49 -5.37 -13.07 12.50
N ASP A 50 -5.16 -14.24 11.89
CA ASP A 50 -5.56 -14.51 10.51
C ASP A 50 -7.07 -14.30 10.32
N ALA A 51 -7.43 -13.47 9.35
CA ALA A 51 -8.81 -13.15 9.02
C ALA A 51 -9.01 -13.16 7.49
N PRO A 52 -8.91 -14.32 6.82
CA PRO A 52 -8.92 -14.41 5.36
C PRO A 52 -10.22 -13.90 4.73
N TRP A 53 -11.33 -13.96 5.46
CA TRP A 53 -12.65 -13.47 5.03
C TRP A 53 -12.84 -11.96 5.23
N ALA A 54 -11.97 -11.30 5.99
CA ALA A 54 -12.11 -9.91 6.35
C ALA A 54 -11.55 -8.99 5.26
N SER A 55 -12.20 -7.84 5.06
CA SER A 55 -11.68 -6.80 4.18
C SER A 55 -10.36 -6.23 4.71
N SER A 56 -9.49 -5.70 3.82
CA SER A 56 -8.25 -5.01 4.21
C SER A 56 -8.52 -3.91 5.26
N ARG A 57 -9.63 -3.17 5.11
CA ARG A 57 -10.07 -2.15 6.06
C ARG A 57 -10.36 -2.73 7.45
N SER A 58 -11.01 -3.89 7.52
CA SER A 58 -11.26 -4.58 8.80
C SER A 58 -9.97 -5.09 9.44
N LYS A 59 -9.04 -5.62 8.63
CA LYS A 59 -7.72 -6.06 9.10
C LYS A 59 -6.88 -4.92 9.68
N LEU A 60 -7.04 -3.68 9.19
CA LEU A 60 -6.40 -2.50 9.82
C LEU A 60 -6.86 -2.27 11.28
N VAL A 61 -8.10 -2.63 11.63
CA VAL A 61 -8.59 -2.55 13.03
C VAL A 61 -7.89 -3.58 13.90
N VAL A 62 -7.64 -4.78 13.36
CA VAL A 62 -6.87 -5.83 14.01
C VAL A 62 -5.44 -5.33 14.27
N LEU A 63 -4.77 -4.78 13.26
CA LEU A 63 -3.43 -4.20 13.41
C LEU A 63 -3.43 -3.09 14.46
N LYS A 64 -4.41 -2.19 14.45
CA LYS A 64 -4.50 -1.13 15.46
C LYS A 64 -4.58 -1.64 16.91
N SER A 65 -5.07 -2.87 17.09
CA SER A 65 -5.26 -3.49 18.40
C SER A 65 -4.08 -4.38 18.83
N LEU A 66 -3.41 -5.04 17.88
CA LEU A 66 -2.43 -6.11 18.16
C LEU A 66 -1.01 -5.80 17.70
N ASP A 67 -0.83 -4.84 16.81
CA ASP A 67 0.45 -4.45 16.24
C ASP A 67 1.08 -3.26 16.98
N THR A 68 2.30 -2.88 16.60
CA THR A 68 2.88 -1.60 17.01
C THR A 68 2.02 -0.43 16.50
N ALA A 69 1.82 0.57 17.35
CA ALA A 69 1.03 1.76 17.00
C ALA A 69 1.56 2.45 15.73
N GLU A 70 2.89 2.54 15.60
CA GLU A 70 3.54 3.14 14.44
C GLU A 70 3.24 2.39 13.13
N ALA A 71 3.37 1.06 13.12
CA ALA A 71 3.09 0.29 11.91
C ALA A 71 1.60 0.31 11.56
N ALA A 72 0.72 0.21 12.56
CA ALA A 72 -0.73 0.27 12.34
C ALA A 72 -1.16 1.63 11.77
N ASP A 73 -0.62 2.73 12.28
CA ASP A 73 -0.95 4.08 11.80
C ASP A 73 -0.43 4.33 10.40
N ARG A 74 0.81 3.90 10.10
CA ARG A 74 1.38 3.97 8.74
C ARG A 74 0.58 3.12 7.75
N ALA A 75 0.17 1.91 8.13
CA ALA A 75 -0.64 1.04 7.28
C ALA A 75 -2.01 1.67 6.98
N ALA A 76 -2.67 2.24 8.00
CA ALA A 76 -3.95 2.91 7.84
C ALA A 76 -3.83 4.18 6.97
N LEU A 77 -2.78 4.98 7.17
CA LEU A 77 -2.49 6.16 6.35
C LEU A 77 -2.30 5.75 4.89
N ALA A 78 -1.40 4.81 4.62
CA ALA A 78 -1.07 4.37 3.27
C ALA A 78 -2.30 3.77 2.57
N TRP A 79 -3.06 2.91 3.25
CA TRP A 79 -4.23 2.26 2.67
C TRP A 79 -5.32 3.27 2.28
N ASN A 80 -5.60 4.26 3.13
CA ASN A 80 -6.58 5.30 2.82
C ASN A 80 -6.13 6.16 1.63
N ARG A 81 -4.87 6.64 1.64
CA ARG A 81 -4.35 7.51 0.58
C ARG A 81 -4.22 6.79 -0.77
N LEU A 82 -3.77 5.54 -0.77
CA LEU A 82 -3.68 4.72 -1.98
C LEU A 82 -5.06 4.36 -2.53
N SER A 83 -6.04 4.10 -1.65
CA SER A 83 -7.42 3.85 -2.10
C SER A 83 -7.99 5.07 -2.82
N VAL A 84 -7.82 6.28 -2.26
CA VAL A 84 -8.22 7.54 -2.92
C VAL A 84 -7.48 7.71 -4.26
N ALA A 85 -6.17 7.52 -4.30
CA ALA A 85 -5.37 7.66 -5.52
C ALA A 85 -5.76 6.67 -6.64
N CYS A 86 -6.38 5.54 -6.30
CA CYS A 86 -6.90 4.58 -7.29
C CYS A 86 -8.24 5.01 -7.91
N HIS A 87 -9.00 5.91 -7.29
CA HIS A 87 -10.30 6.33 -7.81
C HIS A 87 -10.14 7.40 -8.92
N VAL A 88 -11.04 7.34 -9.91
CA VAL A 88 -11.12 8.31 -11.00
C VAL A 88 -12.40 9.10 -10.82
N HIS A 89 -12.29 10.34 -10.35
CA HIS A 89 -13.39 11.28 -10.34
C HIS A 89 -13.13 12.39 -11.38
N ALA A 90 -14.16 12.76 -12.15
CA ALA A 90 -14.06 13.65 -13.30
C ALA A 90 -13.50 15.06 -13.01
N PHE A 91 -13.49 15.46 -11.73
CA PHE A 91 -13.00 16.77 -11.27
C PHE A 91 -11.91 16.67 -10.21
N GLU A 92 -11.41 15.46 -9.92
CA GLU A 92 -10.32 15.30 -8.96
C GLU A 92 -8.96 15.48 -9.63
N MET A 93 -8.10 16.18 -8.91
CA MET A 93 -6.70 16.29 -9.28
C MET A 93 -6.08 14.88 -9.29
N GLN A 94 -5.30 14.59 -10.33
CA GLN A 94 -4.55 13.35 -10.44
C GLN A 94 -3.60 13.22 -9.24
N PRO A 95 -3.39 12.01 -8.68
CA PRO A 95 -2.35 11.83 -7.68
C PRO A 95 -1.01 12.21 -8.29
N SER A 96 -0.25 13.07 -7.62
CA SER A 96 1.06 13.47 -8.11
C SER A 96 2.06 12.32 -7.99
N THR A 97 3.04 12.27 -8.88
CA THR A 97 4.13 11.27 -8.82
C THR A 97 4.79 11.26 -7.45
N ALA A 98 5.09 12.44 -6.90
CA ALA A 98 5.74 12.59 -5.59
C ALA A 98 4.89 12.02 -4.43
N GLU A 99 3.56 12.21 -4.47
CA GLU A 99 2.68 11.59 -3.48
C GLU A 99 2.69 10.07 -3.57
N VAL A 100 2.65 9.51 -4.78
CA VAL A 100 2.67 8.05 -4.96
C VAL A 100 4.04 7.47 -4.60
N GLU A 101 5.14 8.16 -4.91
CA GLU A 101 6.49 7.79 -4.46
C GLU A 101 6.58 7.75 -2.94
N TYR A 102 6.13 8.80 -2.25
CA TYR A 102 6.08 8.83 -0.79
C TYR A 102 5.25 7.67 -0.23
N LEU A 103 4.08 7.38 -0.81
CA LEU A 103 3.26 6.25 -0.37
C LEU A 103 3.97 4.90 -0.60
N CYS A 104 4.73 4.75 -1.68
CA CYS A 104 5.55 3.56 -1.90
C CYS A 104 6.63 3.39 -0.83
N GLU A 105 7.25 4.48 -0.37
CA GLU A 105 8.23 4.46 0.73
C GLU A 105 7.58 4.07 2.07
N VAL A 106 6.39 4.61 2.36
CA VAL A 106 5.63 4.21 3.55
C VAL A 106 5.31 2.71 3.50
N VAL A 107 4.86 2.19 2.36
CA VAL A 107 4.60 0.74 2.17
C VAL A 107 5.89 -0.07 2.34
N ALA A 108 7.02 0.38 1.79
CA ALA A 108 8.31 -0.29 1.97
C ALA A 108 8.71 -0.40 3.44
N SER A 109 8.45 0.65 4.23
CA SER A 109 8.76 0.66 5.67
C SER A 109 7.95 -0.33 6.51
N LEU A 110 6.87 -0.88 5.95
CA LEU A 110 5.97 -1.81 6.63
C LEU A 110 6.29 -3.28 6.33
N ILE A 111 7.21 -3.56 5.40
CA ILE A 111 7.61 -4.92 5.06
C ILE A 111 8.16 -5.59 6.32
N PRO A 112 7.58 -6.73 6.77
CA PRO A 112 8.07 -7.42 7.95
C PRO A 112 9.54 -7.81 7.77
N ALA A 113 10.37 -7.52 8.78
CA ALA A 113 11.70 -8.09 8.83
C ALA A 113 11.55 -9.63 8.87
N LYS A 114 12.27 -10.34 8.00
CA LYS A 114 12.31 -11.82 8.03
C LYS A 114 12.69 -12.25 9.45
N SER A 115 11.73 -12.84 10.17
CA SER A 115 12.01 -13.54 11.42
C SER A 115 12.66 -14.86 11.03
N PHE A 116 13.89 -15.10 11.51
CA PHE A 116 14.66 -16.32 11.27
C PHE A 116 14.15 -17.49 12.12
#